data_AF-A0AAU9NWA5-F1
#
_entry.id   AF-A0AAU9NWA5-F1
#
_cell.length_a   1.000
_cell.length_b   1.000
_cell.length_c   1.000
_cell.angle_alpha   90.00
_cell.angle_beta   90.00
_cell.angle_gamma   90.00
#
_symmetry.space_group_name_H-M   'P 1'
#
loop_
_entity.id
_entity.type
_entity.pdbx_description
1 polymer ?
#
loop_
_entity_poly.entity_id
_entity_poly.type
_entity_poly.pdbx_seq_one_letter_code
_entity_poly.pdbx_strand_id
1 'polypeptide(L)'
;MMLLQKTIEQVIRDLAADCIFSDMFFPWTVDLADELNITRLLIYPSCFLYHSVFHSLKVHKPHENVKSESESFVVPNLPDKITMKRSQVSDHFKFKNLWGEMIETIQQSEKRSYGLVHNTFYEIEPAYADHMKKIKGTKIWHIGPLFQFFIREGSSEKKHSCLSWLDDQKPKSVIFVCFGSLVKFLEAQITEIALALEEANQPFIWVVRKGEDEVICGLPAGRF
;
A
#
# COMPACT_ATOMS: atom_id res chain seq x y z
N MET A 1 16.51 -3.82 -7.16
CA MET A 1 16.52 -3.50 -5.72
C MET A 1 17.81 -3.86 -4.99
N MET A 2 18.82 -4.45 -5.65
CA MET A 2 20.13 -4.75 -5.06
C MET A 2 21.23 -3.74 -5.45
N LEU A 3 20.94 -2.80 -6.35
CA LEU A 3 21.95 -1.87 -6.89
C LEU A 3 22.64 -1.04 -5.80
N LEU A 4 21.92 -0.70 -4.73
CA LEU A 4 22.42 0.09 -3.61
C LEU A 4 22.75 -0.74 -2.37
N GLN A 5 22.61 -2.07 -2.43
CA GLN A 5 22.73 -2.92 -1.24
C GLN A 5 24.08 -2.73 -0.55
N LYS A 6 25.19 -2.90 -1.27
CA LYS A 6 26.55 -2.73 -0.70
C LYS A 6 26.79 -1.34 -0.13
N THR A 7 26.29 -0.30 -0.81
CA THR A 7 26.42 1.08 -0.34
C THR A 7 25.64 1.29 0.96
N ILE A 8 24.41 0.77 1.05
CA ILE A 8 23.58 0.87 2.25
C ILE A 8 24.19 0.05 3.40
N GLU A 9 24.69 -1.17 3.13
CA GLU A 9 25.40 -1.99 4.11
C GLU A 9 26.59 -1.23 4.71
N GLN A 10 27.41 -0.58 3.86
CA GLN A 10 28.54 0.21 4.33
C GLN A 10 28.10 1.38 5.21
N VAL A 11 27.07 2.14 4.79
CA VAL A 11 26.54 3.26 5.59
C VAL A 11 26.03 2.78 6.96
N ILE A 12 25.33 1.65 7.02
CA ILE A 12 24.83 1.09 8.28
C ILE A 12 26.00 0.72 9.22
N ARG A 13 27.07 0.15 8.68
CA ARG A 13 28.30 -0.17 9.45
C ARG A 13 28.99 1.08 9.96
N ASP A 14 29.14 2.10 9.11
CA ASP A 14 29.81 3.35 9.45
C ASP A 14 29.03 4.14 10.52
N LEU A 15 27.69 4.05 10.50
CA LEU A 15 26.82 4.67 11.51
C LEU A 15 26.82 3.94 12.86
N ALA A 16 27.36 2.72 12.93
CA ALA A 16 27.28 1.85 14.12
C ALA A 16 25.85 1.74 14.69
N ALA A 17 24.87 1.47 13.82
CA ALA A 17 23.46 1.48 14.19
C ALA A 17 23.09 0.35 15.18
N ASP A 18 22.31 0.65 16.21
CA ASP A 18 21.81 -0.34 17.20
C ASP A 18 20.62 -1.18 16.68
N CYS A 19 19.93 -0.70 15.66
CA CYS A 19 18.75 -1.34 15.07
C CYS A 19 18.58 -0.91 13.62
N ILE A 20 18.11 -1.83 12.77
CA ILE A 20 17.70 -1.55 11.40
C ILE A 20 16.18 -1.47 11.34
N PHE A 21 15.67 -0.36 10.82
CA PHE A 21 14.26 -0.22 10.47
C PHE A 21 14.14 -0.09 8.95
N SER A 22 13.56 -1.10 8.30
CA SER A 22 13.59 -1.19 6.84
C SER A 22 12.27 -1.67 6.25
N ASP A 23 11.92 -1.11 5.10
CA ASP A 23 10.76 -1.48 4.31
C ASP A 23 10.78 -2.97 3.91
N MET A 24 9.59 -3.55 3.74
CA MET A 24 9.40 -4.94 3.29
C MET A 24 10.20 -5.30 2.03
N PHE A 25 10.42 -4.34 1.13
CA PHE A 25 11.18 -4.52 -0.10
C PHE A 25 12.70 -4.55 0.11
N PHE A 26 13.22 -4.45 1.33
CA PHE A 26 14.63 -4.71 1.62
C PHE A 26 14.80 -5.97 2.48
N PRO A 27 14.41 -7.17 2.00
CA PRO A 27 14.47 -8.38 2.82
C PRO A 27 15.91 -8.77 3.20
N TRP A 28 16.92 -8.38 2.40
CA TRP A 28 18.34 -8.64 2.66
C TRP A 28 18.88 -7.95 3.91
N THR A 29 18.26 -6.87 4.41
CA THR A 29 18.76 -6.19 5.63
C THR A 29 18.63 -7.06 6.88
N VAL A 30 17.92 -8.19 6.82
CA VAL A 30 17.86 -9.16 7.92
C VAL A 30 19.19 -9.91 8.05
N ASP A 31 19.86 -10.20 6.94
CA ASP A 31 21.16 -10.86 6.94
C ASP A 31 22.23 -9.92 7.52
N LEU A 32 22.17 -8.63 7.16
CA LEU A 32 23.05 -7.62 7.74
C LEU A 32 22.81 -7.43 9.24
N ALA A 33 21.54 -7.42 9.69
CA ALA A 33 21.22 -7.31 11.10
C ALA A 33 21.77 -8.50 11.90
N ASP A 34 21.62 -9.72 11.38
CA ASP A 34 22.17 -10.93 11.99
C ASP A 34 23.71 -10.89 12.03
N GLU A 35 24.37 -10.44 10.96
CA GLU A 35 25.83 -10.30 10.90
C GLU A 35 26.37 -9.30 11.93
N LEU A 36 25.69 -8.16 12.08
CA LEU A 36 26.06 -7.11 13.03
C LEU A 36 25.58 -7.42 14.46
N ASN A 37 24.82 -8.50 14.66
CA ASN A 37 24.19 -8.86 15.92
C ASN A 37 23.30 -7.73 16.50
N ILE A 38 22.52 -7.09 15.61
CA ILE A 38 21.57 -6.02 15.95
C ILE A 38 20.15 -6.40 15.56
N THR A 39 19.19 -5.64 16.07
CA THR A 39 17.77 -5.92 15.82
C THR A 39 17.34 -5.40 14.44
N ARG A 40 16.53 -6.18 13.70
CA ARG A 40 15.75 -5.68 12.56
C ARG A 40 14.27 -5.60 12.89
N LEU A 41 13.67 -4.46 12.61
CA LEU A 41 12.22 -4.25 12.54
C LEU A 41 11.80 -4.04 11.07
N LEU A 42 10.76 -4.76 10.63
CA LEU A 42 10.25 -4.70 9.25
C LEU A 42 9.03 -3.79 9.18
N ILE A 43 8.99 -2.88 8.20
CA ILE A 43 7.89 -1.93 8.01
C ILE A 43 6.94 -2.41 6.90
N TYR A 44 5.64 -2.43 7.21
CA TYR A 44 4.56 -2.59 6.25
C TYR A 44 3.77 -1.28 6.06
N PRO A 45 3.62 -0.80 4.83
CA PRO A 45 2.74 0.33 4.52
C PRO A 45 1.26 -0.07 4.40
N SER A 46 0.84 -1.23 4.93
CA SER A 46 -0.48 -1.84 4.73
C SER A 46 -1.20 -2.21 6.05
N CYS A 47 -2.53 -2.33 5.95
CA CYS A 47 -3.44 -2.65 7.06
C CYS A 47 -3.44 -4.14 7.45
N PHE A 48 -3.89 -4.46 8.66
CA PHE A 48 -4.00 -5.82 9.19
C PHE A 48 -5.03 -6.70 8.46
N LEU A 49 -6.11 -6.12 7.97
CA LEU A 49 -7.09 -6.82 7.12
C LEU A 49 -6.41 -7.45 5.90
N TYR A 50 -5.60 -6.68 5.16
CA TYR A 50 -4.88 -7.17 4.00
C TYR A 50 -3.99 -8.37 4.36
N HIS A 51 -3.20 -8.27 5.43
CA HIS A 51 -2.31 -9.34 5.85
C HIS A 51 -3.05 -10.59 6.37
N SER A 52 -4.22 -10.40 6.97
CA SER A 52 -5.09 -11.51 7.40
C SER A 52 -5.66 -12.27 6.21
N VAL A 53 -6.18 -11.55 5.21
CA VAL A 53 -6.66 -12.13 3.94
C VAL A 53 -5.51 -12.84 3.24
N PHE A 54 -4.34 -12.19 3.13
CA PHE A 54 -3.14 -12.76 2.52
C PHE A 54 -2.77 -14.09 3.19
N HIS A 55 -2.70 -14.11 4.52
CA HIS A 55 -2.36 -15.31 5.29
C HIS A 55 -3.37 -16.43 5.05
N SER A 56 -4.66 -16.13 5.08
CA SER A 56 -5.71 -17.11 4.84
C SER A 56 -5.65 -17.70 3.43
N LEU A 57 -5.48 -16.87 2.40
CA LEU A 57 -5.30 -17.34 1.01
C LEU A 57 -4.08 -18.26 0.86
N LYS A 58 -2.98 -17.95 1.56
CA LYS A 58 -1.77 -18.77 1.54
C LYS A 58 -1.95 -20.13 2.21
N VAL A 59 -2.59 -20.15 3.39
CA VAL A 59 -2.72 -21.36 4.22
C VAL A 59 -3.83 -22.27 3.73
N HIS A 60 -4.99 -21.70 3.37
CA HIS A 60 -6.20 -22.47 3.07
C HIS A 60 -6.50 -22.62 1.58
N LYS A 61 -5.91 -21.76 0.73
CA LYS A 61 -6.01 -21.84 -0.73
C LYS A 61 -7.44 -22.03 -1.28
N PRO A 62 -8.47 -21.32 -0.76
CA PRO A 62 -9.85 -21.53 -1.21
C PRO A 62 -10.04 -21.21 -2.70
N HIS A 63 -9.20 -20.35 -3.27
CA HIS A 63 -9.18 -19.99 -4.68
C HIS A 63 -8.80 -21.14 -5.62
N GLU A 64 -8.15 -22.20 -5.12
CA GLU A 64 -7.82 -23.39 -5.90
C GLU A 64 -9.04 -24.29 -6.14
N ASN A 65 -10.10 -24.17 -5.33
CA ASN A 65 -11.31 -25.00 -5.39
C ASN A 65 -12.38 -24.49 -6.35
N VAL A 66 -12.24 -23.26 -6.86
CA VAL A 66 -13.16 -22.65 -7.82
C VAL A 66 -12.64 -22.79 -9.25
N LYS A 67 -13.52 -22.96 -10.23
CA LYS A 67 -13.16 -23.34 -11.61
C LYS A 67 -13.09 -22.16 -12.58
N SER A 68 -13.75 -21.04 -12.28
CA SER A 68 -13.77 -19.87 -13.17
C SER A 68 -13.31 -18.59 -12.46
N GLU A 69 -12.83 -17.62 -13.23
CA GLU A 69 -12.36 -16.33 -12.70
C GLU A 69 -13.49 -15.51 -12.06
N SER A 70 -14.74 -15.69 -12.49
CA SER A 70 -15.91 -15.00 -11.94
C SER A 70 -16.53 -15.69 -10.72
N GLU A 71 -16.17 -16.95 -10.46
CA GLU A 71 -16.68 -17.72 -9.34
C GLU A 71 -16.16 -17.17 -8.00
N SER A 72 -17.04 -17.15 -7.02
CA SER A 72 -16.79 -16.58 -5.69
C SER A 72 -16.54 -17.66 -4.66
N PHE A 73 -15.67 -17.36 -3.69
CA PHE A 73 -15.40 -18.20 -2.53
C PHE A 73 -15.32 -17.34 -1.27
N VAL A 74 -15.57 -17.95 -0.12
CA VAL A 74 -15.39 -17.30 1.19
C VAL A 74 -13.93 -17.45 1.61
N VAL A 75 -13.31 -16.37 2.07
CA VAL A 75 -11.97 -16.40 2.66
C VAL A 75 -12.10 -16.93 4.10
N PRO A 76 -11.55 -18.11 4.42
CA PRO A 76 -11.75 -18.73 5.72
C PRO A 76 -10.95 -18.03 6.82
N ASN A 77 -11.30 -18.28 8.08
CA ASN A 77 -10.54 -17.85 9.27
C ASN A 77 -10.24 -16.35 9.33
N LEU A 78 -11.23 -15.54 8.97
CA LEU A 78 -11.20 -14.11 9.18
C LEU A 78 -12.23 -13.70 10.25
N PRO A 79 -12.02 -12.56 10.92
CA PRO A 79 -13.03 -11.98 11.81
C PRO A 79 -14.39 -11.76 11.12
N ASP A 80 -14.38 -11.29 9.87
CA ASP A 80 -15.58 -11.08 9.07
C ASP A 80 -15.73 -12.11 7.96
N LYS A 81 -16.97 -12.31 7.50
CA LYS A 81 -17.24 -13.10 6.30
C LYS A 81 -16.89 -12.29 5.05
N ILE A 82 -15.68 -12.50 4.53
CA ILE A 82 -15.23 -11.89 3.28
C ILE A 82 -15.38 -12.89 2.13
N THR A 83 -16.05 -12.45 1.07
CA THR A 83 -16.18 -13.20 -0.19
C THR A 83 -15.32 -12.54 -1.26
N MET A 84 -14.56 -13.34 -2.00
CA MET A 84 -13.74 -12.88 -3.12
C MET A 84 -14.05 -13.71 -4.37
N LYS A 85 -13.95 -13.07 -5.54
CA LYS A 85 -13.87 -13.77 -6.82
C LYS A 85 -12.44 -14.26 -7.07
N ARG A 86 -12.28 -15.34 -7.82
CA ARG A 86 -10.96 -15.81 -8.26
C ARG A 86 -10.19 -14.71 -9.02
N SER A 87 -10.87 -13.87 -9.81
CA SER A 87 -10.27 -12.73 -10.51
C SER A 87 -9.70 -11.64 -9.59
N GLN A 88 -10.13 -11.56 -8.33
CA GLN A 88 -9.63 -10.59 -7.35
C GLN A 88 -8.39 -11.11 -6.60
N VAL A 89 -8.05 -12.39 -6.75
CA VAL A 89 -6.85 -12.98 -6.18
C VAL A 89 -5.65 -12.60 -7.03
N SER A 90 -4.61 -12.09 -6.40
CA SER A 90 -3.38 -11.74 -7.11
C SER A 90 -2.73 -12.98 -7.73
N ASP A 91 -2.19 -12.81 -8.93
CA ASP A 91 -1.64 -13.89 -9.76
C ASP A 91 -0.55 -14.73 -9.10
N HIS A 92 0.23 -14.14 -8.17
CA HIS A 92 1.26 -14.88 -7.44
C HIS A 92 0.71 -15.99 -6.53
N PHE A 93 -0.59 -15.98 -6.21
CA PHE A 93 -1.26 -17.11 -5.54
C PHE A 93 -1.75 -18.19 -6.52
N LYS A 94 -1.85 -17.87 -7.81
CA LYS A 94 -2.39 -18.74 -8.86
C LYS A 94 -1.28 -19.48 -9.61
N PHE A 95 -0.16 -18.82 -9.84
CA PHE A 95 0.99 -19.39 -10.54
C PHE A 95 2.29 -18.72 -10.10
N LYS A 96 3.41 -19.42 -10.32
CA LYS A 96 4.73 -18.93 -9.97
C LYS A 96 5.14 -17.78 -10.89
N ASN A 97 5.56 -16.66 -10.31
CA ASN A 97 6.10 -15.51 -11.02
C ASN A 97 7.13 -14.78 -10.14
N LEU A 98 7.86 -13.82 -10.72
CA LEU A 98 8.90 -13.05 -10.01
C LEU A 98 8.36 -12.31 -8.79
N TRP A 99 7.10 -11.85 -8.85
CA TRP A 99 6.44 -11.20 -7.71
C TRP A 99 6.22 -12.18 -6.55
N GLY A 100 5.80 -13.41 -6.84
CA GLY A 100 5.66 -14.48 -5.85
C GLY A 100 6.98 -14.83 -5.18
N GLU A 101 8.07 -14.96 -5.95
CA GLU A 101 9.41 -15.22 -5.41
C GLU A 101 9.88 -14.07 -4.49
N MET A 102 9.60 -12.82 -4.87
CA MET A 102 9.87 -11.65 -4.03
C MET A 102 9.07 -11.72 -2.73
N ILE A 103 7.76 -11.98 -2.79
CA ILE A 103 6.89 -12.08 -1.60
C ILE A 103 7.34 -13.21 -0.68
N GLU A 104 7.75 -14.36 -1.23
CA GLU A 104 8.33 -15.45 -0.44
C GLU A 104 9.61 -15.00 0.29
N THR A 105 10.49 -14.28 -0.40
CA THR A 105 11.72 -13.73 0.19
C THR A 105 11.40 -12.76 1.33
N ILE A 106 10.42 -11.86 1.14
CA ILE A 106 9.92 -10.96 2.19
C ILE A 106 9.43 -11.77 3.39
N GLN A 107 8.64 -12.80 3.18
CA GLN A 107 8.08 -13.62 4.26
C GLN A 107 9.12 -14.44 5.02
N GLN A 108 10.22 -14.85 4.39
CA GLN A 108 11.32 -15.46 5.13
C GLN A 108 12.06 -14.43 5.98
N SER A 109 12.23 -13.19 5.48
CA SER A 109 12.81 -12.10 6.27
C SER A 109 11.92 -11.68 7.45
N GLU A 110 10.59 -11.75 7.31
CA GLU A 110 9.63 -11.47 8.39
C GLU A 110 9.88 -12.37 9.61
N LYS A 111 10.10 -13.67 9.39
CA LYS A 111 10.28 -14.67 10.47
C LYS A 111 11.57 -14.47 11.25
N ARG A 112 12.60 -13.92 10.58
CA ARG A 112 13.90 -13.62 11.17
C ARG A 112 13.97 -12.20 11.74
N SER A 113 13.02 -11.35 11.40
CA SER A 113 12.89 -10.01 11.98
C SER A 113 12.40 -10.10 13.42
N TYR A 114 12.86 -9.19 14.27
CA TYR A 114 12.45 -9.11 15.67
C TYR A 114 10.96 -8.73 15.82
N GLY A 115 10.46 -7.94 14.88
CA GLY A 115 9.04 -7.83 14.66
C GLY A 115 8.62 -6.89 13.54
N LEU A 116 7.31 -6.74 13.41
CA LEU A 116 6.64 -6.11 12.29
C LEU A 116 5.99 -4.80 12.76
N VAL A 117 6.16 -3.75 11.98
CA VAL A 117 5.56 -2.44 12.24
C VAL A 117 4.66 -2.05 11.09
N HIS A 118 3.38 -1.80 11.39
CA HIS A 118 2.36 -1.45 10.42
C HIS A 118 1.97 0.02 10.52
N ASN A 119 1.80 0.68 9.37
CA ASN A 119 1.22 2.01 9.28
C ASN A 119 -0.32 1.95 9.37
N THR A 120 -0.81 1.54 10.55
CA THR A 120 -2.23 1.49 10.93
C THR A 120 -2.36 1.83 12.41
N PHE A 121 -3.57 1.85 12.96
CA PHE A 121 -3.81 2.00 14.40
C PHE A 121 -4.88 1.01 14.87
N TYR A 122 -4.97 0.75 16.17
CA TYR A 122 -5.84 -0.32 16.68
C TYR A 122 -7.32 -0.04 16.37
N GLU A 123 -7.76 1.20 16.59
CA GLU A 123 -9.17 1.59 16.56
C GLU A 123 -9.80 1.53 15.15
N ILE A 124 -9.02 1.56 14.07
CA ILE A 124 -9.56 1.42 12.70
C ILE A 124 -9.85 -0.03 12.32
N GLU A 125 -9.15 -1.01 12.92
CA GLU A 125 -9.30 -2.43 12.56
C GLU A 125 -9.04 -3.40 13.74
N PRO A 126 -9.73 -3.24 14.89
CA PRO A 126 -9.37 -3.91 16.15
C PRO A 126 -9.42 -5.44 16.04
N ALA A 127 -10.46 -5.97 15.39
CA ALA A 127 -10.62 -7.41 15.19
C ALA A 127 -9.47 -8.01 14.36
N TYR A 128 -8.94 -7.26 13.39
CA TYR A 128 -7.82 -7.69 12.56
C TYR A 128 -6.47 -7.52 13.24
N ALA A 129 -6.32 -6.50 14.09
CA ALA A 129 -5.14 -6.37 14.96
C ALA A 129 -5.00 -7.59 15.89
N ASP A 130 -6.09 -7.97 16.56
CA ASP A 130 -6.13 -9.14 17.43
C ASP A 130 -5.95 -10.45 16.66
N HIS A 131 -6.53 -10.54 15.46
CA HIS A 131 -6.35 -11.69 14.57
C HIS A 131 -4.88 -11.85 14.15
N MET A 132 -4.23 -10.77 13.69
CA MET A 132 -2.84 -10.77 13.27
C MET A 132 -1.89 -11.23 14.38
N LYS A 133 -2.13 -10.78 15.61
CA LYS A 133 -1.39 -11.22 16.79
C LYS A 133 -1.47 -12.74 17.01
N LYS A 134 -2.62 -13.36 16.71
CA LYS A 134 -2.81 -14.82 16.81
C LYS A 134 -2.11 -15.59 15.70
N ILE A 135 -2.12 -15.09 14.46
CA ILE A 135 -1.63 -15.86 13.29
C ILE A 135 -0.14 -15.72 12.99
N LYS A 136 0.53 -14.62 13.41
CA LYS A 136 1.93 -14.36 13.04
C LYS A 136 2.96 -14.93 14.02
N GLY A 137 2.64 -15.01 15.31
CA GLY A 137 3.58 -15.48 16.36
C GLY A 137 4.79 -14.55 16.62
N THR A 138 5.00 -13.54 15.78
CA THR A 138 6.03 -12.49 15.93
C THR A 138 5.43 -11.24 16.58
N LYS A 139 6.27 -10.39 17.18
CA LYS A 139 5.85 -9.09 17.72
C LYS A 139 5.32 -8.19 16.61
N ILE A 140 4.19 -7.53 16.88
CA ILE A 140 3.53 -6.62 15.95
C ILE A 140 3.26 -5.31 16.66
N TRP A 141 3.60 -4.21 16.00
CA TRP A 141 3.25 -2.85 16.41
C TRP A 141 2.50 -2.13 15.30
N HIS A 142 1.62 -1.22 15.70
CA HIS A 142 0.92 -0.31 14.81
C HIS A 142 1.21 1.13 15.29
N ILE A 143 1.80 1.96 14.44
CA ILE A 143 2.27 3.32 14.80
C ILE A 143 1.67 4.40 13.90
N GLY A 144 0.64 4.02 13.14
CA GLY A 144 -0.05 4.90 12.22
C GLY A 144 -1.10 5.79 12.90
N PRO A 145 -1.70 6.70 12.13
CA PRO A 145 -1.34 6.98 10.75
C PRO A 145 -0.10 7.90 10.67
N LEU A 146 0.99 7.40 10.06
CA LEU A 146 2.29 8.06 10.06
C LEU A 146 2.28 9.45 9.42
N PHE A 147 1.32 9.74 8.54
CA PHE A 147 1.20 11.03 7.88
C PHE A 147 1.00 12.19 8.89
N GLN A 148 0.44 11.92 10.07
CA GLN A 148 0.19 12.95 11.09
C GLN A 148 1.48 13.58 11.65
N PHE A 149 2.60 12.86 11.60
CA PHE A 149 3.90 13.40 12.01
C PHE A 149 4.41 14.46 11.04
N PHE A 150 4.06 14.34 9.74
CA PHE A 150 4.51 15.27 8.71
C PHE A 150 3.65 16.54 8.60
N ILE A 151 2.37 16.47 8.98
CA ILE A 151 1.46 17.65 8.96
C ILE A 151 1.87 18.70 10.00
N ARG A 152 2.54 18.30 11.08
CA ARG A 152 2.94 19.22 12.18
C ARG A 152 4.11 20.11 11.81
N GLU A 153 4.95 19.68 10.86
CA GLU A 153 6.00 20.52 10.29
C GLU A 153 5.37 21.40 9.21
N GLY A 154 4.66 22.44 9.65
CA GLY A 154 3.90 23.34 8.78
C GLY A 154 4.75 23.85 7.63
N SER A 155 4.57 23.26 6.44
CA SER A 155 5.12 23.81 5.23
C SER A 155 4.35 25.10 4.94
N SER A 156 5.06 26.21 4.98
CA SER A 156 4.60 27.53 4.53
C SER A 156 4.47 27.54 2.99
N GLU A 157 3.79 26.56 2.42
CA GLU A 157 3.53 26.49 1.00
C GLU A 157 2.42 27.47 0.63
N LYS A 158 2.65 28.20 -0.46
CA LYS A 158 1.61 29.05 -1.06
C LYS A 158 0.39 28.17 -1.34
N LYS A 159 -0.77 28.58 -0.82
CA LYS A 159 -2.05 27.90 -1.10
C LYS A 159 -2.20 27.73 -2.62
N HIS A 160 -2.31 26.47 -3.07
CA HIS A 160 -2.58 26.18 -4.46
C HIS A 160 -3.97 26.70 -4.83
N SER A 161 -4.16 27.17 -6.07
CA SER A 161 -5.42 27.78 -6.54
C SER A 161 -6.63 26.86 -6.41
N CYS A 162 -6.42 25.54 -6.45
CA CYS A 162 -7.48 24.54 -6.24
C CYS A 162 -8.13 24.63 -4.85
N LEU A 163 -7.41 25.09 -3.83
CA LEU A 163 -7.96 25.27 -2.49
C LEU A 163 -8.93 26.45 -2.45
N SER A 164 -8.60 27.54 -3.14
CA SER A 164 -9.51 28.68 -3.29
C SER A 164 -10.75 28.32 -4.11
N TRP A 165 -10.60 27.52 -5.17
CA TRP A 165 -11.76 26.99 -5.90
C TRP A 165 -12.64 26.09 -5.02
N LEU A 166 -12.03 25.32 -4.10
CA LEU A 166 -12.73 24.45 -3.14
C LEU A 166 -13.47 25.26 -2.07
N ASP A 167 -12.92 26.40 -1.64
CA ASP A 167 -13.55 27.32 -0.69
C ASP A 167 -14.92 27.83 -1.20
N ASP A 168 -15.11 27.91 -2.52
CA ASP A 168 -16.36 28.34 -3.17
C ASP A 168 -17.40 27.20 -3.33
N GLN A 169 -17.06 25.95 -3.00
CA GLN A 169 -17.95 24.80 -3.18
C GLN A 169 -18.78 24.50 -1.92
N LYS A 170 -19.89 23.77 -2.09
CA LYS A 170 -20.69 23.32 -0.94
C LYS A 170 -19.93 22.22 -0.16
N PRO A 171 -20.14 22.12 1.16
CA PRO A 171 -19.56 21.02 1.94
C PRO A 171 -19.97 19.66 1.37
N LYS A 172 -18.99 18.76 1.21
CA LYS A 172 -19.17 17.37 0.71
C LYS A 172 -19.74 17.30 -0.73
N SER A 173 -19.55 18.32 -1.56
CA SER A 173 -20.05 18.34 -2.95
C SER A 173 -19.01 18.07 -4.04
N VAL A 174 -17.72 17.94 -3.68
CA VAL A 174 -16.63 17.80 -4.66
C VAL A 174 -16.11 16.37 -4.68
N ILE A 175 -15.96 15.80 -5.88
CA ILE A 175 -15.29 14.52 -6.08
C ILE A 175 -13.78 14.77 -6.19
N PHE A 176 -12.98 14.09 -5.35
CA PHE A 176 -11.52 14.08 -5.49
C PHE A 176 -11.06 12.78 -6.14
N VAL A 177 -10.35 12.87 -7.26
CA VAL A 177 -9.81 11.73 -8.00
C VAL A 177 -8.29 11.82 -8.03
N CYS A 178 -7.61 10.84 -7.43
CA CYS A 178 -6.17 10.72 -7.46
C CYS A 178 -5.77 9.23 -7.34
N PHE A 179 -4.96 8.74 -8.26
CA PHE A 179 -4.49 7.35 -8.29
C PHE A 179 -3.05 7.18 -7.79
N GLY A 180 -2.47 8.23 -7.21
CA GLY A 180 -1.10 8.24 -6.73
C GLY A 180 -0.05 8.28 -7.85
N SER A 181 1.22 8.35 -7.46
CA SER A 181 2.36 8.53 -8.38
C SER A 181 2.78 7.25 -9.12
N LEU A 182 2.39 6.08 -8.61
CA LEU A 182 2.83 4.78 -9.14
C LEU A 182 1.96 4.28 -10.30
N VAL A 183 0.68 4.67 -10.33
CA VAL A 183 -0.26 4.18 -11.35
C VAL A 183 -0.04 4.94 -12.67
N LYS A 184 -0.07 4.19 -13.79
CA LYS A 184 -0.08 4.72 -15.15
C LYS A 184 -1.27 4.12 -15.88
N PHE A 185 -2.07 4.96 -16.53
CA PHE A 185 -3.21 4.53 -17.32
C PHE A 185 -2.90 4.63 -18.82
N LEU A 186 -3.51 3.74 -19.59
CA LEU A 186 -3.62 3.92 -21.03
C LEU A 186 -4.52 5.12 -21.31
N GLU A 187 -4.30 5.80 -22.44
CA GLU A 187 -5.10 6.95 -22.85
C GLU A 187 -6.60 6.62 -22.88
N ALA A 188 -6.99 5.47 -23.43
CA ALA A 188 -8.38 5.02 -23.42
C ALA A 188 -9.00 5.00 -22.01
N GLN A 189 -8.26 4.58 -20.99
CA GLN A 189 -8.76 4.56 -19.61
C GLN A 189 -8.88 5.97 -19.02
N ILE A 190 -7.98 6.88 -19.40
CA ILE A 190 -8.07 8.31 -19.03
C ILE A 190 -9.31 8.92 -19.67
N THR A 191 -9.58 8.64 -20.94
CA THR A 191 -10.77 9.10 -21.66
C THR A 191 -12.06 8.64 -20.99
N GLU A 192 -12.16 7.36 -20.64
CA GLU A 192 -13.34 6.83 -19.93
C GLU A 192 -13.55 7.49 -18.56
N ILE A 193 -12.48 7.76 -17.81
CA ILE A 193 -12.58 8.49 -16.53
C ILE A 193 -13.05 9.93 -16.76
N ALA A 194 -12.54 10.61 -17.79
CA ALA A 194 -12.94 11.97 -18.13
C ALA A 194 -14.43 12.06 -18.49
N LEU A 195 -14.90 11.15 -19.36
CA LEU A 195 -16.31 11.06 -19.75
C LEU A 195 -17.21 10.76 -18.55
N ALA A 196 -16.79 9.84 -17.67
CA ALA A 196 -17.55 9.53 -16.45
C ALA A 196 -17.64 10.72 -15.49
N LEU A 197 -16.59 11.54 -15.38
CA LEU A 197 -16.59 12.75 -14.56
C LEU A 197 -17.48 13.85 -15.15
N GLU A 198 -17.49 13.99 -16.47
CA GLU A 198 -18.39 14.91 -17.18
C GLU A 198 -19.86 14.51 -16.97
N GLU A 199 -20.19 13.24 -17.18
CA GLU A 199 -21.56 12.72 -17.03
C GLU A 199 -22.05 12.75 -15.57
N ALA A 200 -21.14 12.63 -14.59
CA ALA A 200 -21.50 12.74 -13.18
C ALA A 200 -22.11 14.10 -12.81
N ASN A 201 -21.83 15.14 -13.61
CA ASN A 201 -22.32 16.50 -13.40
C ASN A 201 -22.10 17.00 -11.96
N GLN A 202 -20.96 16.63 -11.37
CA GLN A 202 -20.52 17.06 -10.05
C GLN A 202 -19.22 17.87 -10.18
N PRO A 203 -19.00 18.89 -9.34
CA PRO A 203 -17.70 19.51 -9.22
C PRO A 203 -16.63 18.47 -8.87
N PHE A 204 -15.48 18.48 -9.54
CA PHE A 204 -14.40 17.54 -9.27
C PHE A 204 -13.03 18.19 -9.30
N ILE A 205 -12.10 17.61 -8.54
CA ILE A 205 -10.66 17.82 -8.65
C ILE A 205 -10.05 16.49 -9.07
N TRP A 206 -9.43 16.46 -10.25
CA TRP A 206 -8.77 15.27 -10.77
C TRP A 206 -7.27 15.52 -10.96
N VAL A 207 -6.45 14.76 -10.25
CA VAL A 207 -4.99 14.79 -10.40
C VAL A 207 -4.59 13.81 -11.50
N VAL A 208 -4.22 14.37 -12.65
CA VAL A 208 -3.74 13.59 -13.80
C VAL A 208 -2.22 13.64 -13.84
N ARG A 209 -1.59 12.47 -14.00
CA ARG A 209 -0.15 12.42 -14.22
C ARG A 209 0.16 12.90 -15.63
N LYS A 210 1.04 13.87 -15.69
CA LYS A 210 1.63 14.35 -16.93
C LYS A 210 2.42 13.23 -17.63
N GLY A 211 2.26 13.08 -18.95
CA GLY A 211 3.20 12.33 -19.78
C GLY A 211 4.62 12.91 -19.64
N GLU A 212 5.64 12.22 -20.14
CA GLU A 212 7.02 12.75 -20.08
C GLU A 212 7.17 14.09 -20.84
N ASP A 213 6.17 14.49 -21.64
CA ASP A 213 6.07 15.79 -22.31
C ASP A 213 4.85 16.61 -21.84
N GLU A 214 5.06 17.90 -21.49
CA GLU A 214 4.10 19.01 -21.19
C GLU A 214 3.05 18.98 -20.04
N VAL A 215 3.16 19.94 -19.08
CA VAL A 215 2.27 20.08 -17.91
C VAL A 215 1.06 20.84 -18.41
N ILE A 216 -0.08 20.17 -18.53
CA ILE A 216 -1.36 20.86 -18.63
C ILE A 216 -2.04 20.73 -17.28
N CYS A 217 -1.85 21.74 -16.42
CA CYS A 217 -2.87 22.08 -15.44
C CYS A 217 -3.97 22.83 -16.20
N GLY A 218 -4.93 22.08 -16.74
CA GLY A 218 -6.06 22.63 -17.48
C GLY A 218 -7.35 22.20 -16.81
N LEU A 219 -8.17 23.18 -16.42
CA LEU A 219 -9.61 22.96 -16.37
C LEU A 219 -10.04 22.58 -17.80
N PRO A 220 -10.90 21.57 -18.01
CA PRO A 220 -11.50 21.39 -19.33
C PRO A 220 -12.16 22.70 -19.74
N ALA A 221 -11.76 23.23 -20.90
CA ALA A 221 -12.43 24.36 -21.52
C ALA A 221 -13.77 23.86 -22.10
N GLY A 222 -14.73 23.59 -21.22
CA GLY A 222 -16.11 23.29 -21.53
C GLY A 222 -16.98 24.44 -21.07
N ARG A 223 -17.89 24.89 -21.93
CA ARG A 223 -18.82 25.99 -21.66
C ARG A 223 -19.72 25.65 -20.46
N PHE A 224 -19.75 26.55 -19.48
CA PHE A 224 -20.85 26.63 -18.50
C PHE A 224 -22.18 26.94 -19.19
#